data_AF-A0A1U6HGA0-F1
#
_entry.id   AF-A0A1U6HGA0-F1
#
_cell.length_a   1.000
_cell.length_b   1.000
_cell.length_c   1.000
_cell.angle_alpha   90.00
_cell.angle_beta   90.00
_cell.angle_gamma   90.00
#
_symmetry.space_group_name_H-M   'P 1'
#
loop_
_entity.id
_entity.type
_entity.pdbx_description
1 polymer ?
#
loop_
_entity_poly.entity_id
_entity_poly.type
_entity_poly.pdbx_seq_one_letter_code
_entity_poly.pdbx_strand_id
1 'polypeptide(L)'
;MEQLVTVKQGMQPRFGDVLVGIVKIGVADGAPAIQVWIRTAEQERKQAFREGQSVALPGAGTLRFDSISPAGAGTAASAVLAYDAVVSA
;
A
#
# COMPACT_ATOMS: atom_id res chain seq x y z
N MET A 1 -10.50 8.76 10.08
CA MET A 1 -11.21 7.47 10.32
C MET A 1 -10.33 6.42 9.72
N GLU A 2 -9.83 5.48 10.53
CA GLU A 2 -8.89 4.47 10.06
C GLU A 2 -9.63 3.32 9.37
N GLN A 3 -9.14 2.93 8.20
CA GLN A 3 -9.62 1.79 7.43
C GLN A 3 -8.48 0.80 7.18
N LEU A 4 -8.68 -0.46 7.57
CA LEU A 4 -7.77 -1.56 7.22
C LEU A 4 -8.18 -2.22 5.91
N VAL A 5 -7.22 -2.40 5.00
CA VAL A 5 -7.43 -2.99 3.68
C VAL A 5 -6.40 -4.08 3.43
N THR A 6 -6.87 -5.32 3.29
CA THR A 6 -6.02 -6.45 2.87
C THR A 6 -5.87 -6.45 1.35
N VAL A 7 -4.63 -6.48 0.89
CA VAL A 7 -4.29 -6.45 -0.53
C VAL A 7 -3.40 -7.61 -0.95
N LYS A 8 -3.44 -7.95 -2.24
CA LYS A 8 -2.59 -8.94 -2.90
C LYS A 8 -1.88 -8.30 -4.08
N GLN A 9 -0.82 -8.94 -4.56
CA GLN A 9 -0.18 -8.53 -5.82
C GLN A 9 -1.20 -8.46 -6.96
N GLY A 10 -1.10 -7.41 -7.78
CA GLY A 10 -2.03 -7.12 -8.88
C GLY A 10 -3.31 -6.36 -8.47
N MET A 11 -3.61 -6.25 -7.17
CA MET A 11 -4.75 -5.43 -6.73
C MET A 11 -4.47 -3.93 -6.89
N GLN A 12 -5.54 -3.15 -7.04
CA GLN A 12 -5.47 -1.69 -7.19
C GLN A 12 -6.56 -1.00 -6.37
N PRO A 13 -6.48 -1.00 -5.02
CA PRO A 13 -7.40 -0.23 -4.19
C PRO A 13 -7.35 1.27 -4.50
N ARG A 14 -8.46 1.93 -4.18
CA ARG A 14 -8.61 3.39 -4.25
C ARG A 14 -8.77 3.95 -2.84
N PHE A 15 -8.07 5.04 -2.55
CA PHE A 15 -8.12 5.77 -1.29
C PHE A 15 -8.35 7.25 -1.61
N GLY A 16 -9.58 7.73 -1.38
CA GLY A 16 -10.03 9.02 -1.95
C GLY A 16 -9.91 8.99 -3.48
N ASP A 17 -9.22 9.98 -4.06
CA ASP A 17 -8.96 10.05 -5.50
C ASP A 17 -7.66 9.35 -5.94
N VAL A 18 -6.94 8.70 -5.00
CA VAL A 18 -5.64 8.08 -5.27
C VAL A 18 -5.78 6.58 -5.52
N LEU A 19 -5.24 6.10 -6.64
CA LEU A 19 -5.14 4.68 -6.97
C LEU A 19 -3.78 4.13 -6.53
N VAL A 20 -3.80 3.05 -5.76
CA VAL A 20 -2.60 2.37 -5.26
C VAL A 20 -2.51 0.99 -5.86
N GLY A 21 -1.69 0.79 -6.88
CA GLY A 21 -1.47 -0.50 -7.54
C GLY A 21 -0.40 -1.32 -6.84
N ILE A 22 -0.71 -2.54 -6.39
CA ILE A 22 0.23 -3.43 -5.73
C ILE A 22 1.04 -4.20 -6.76
N VAL A 23 2.29 -3.79 -6.97
CA VAL A 23 3.15 -4.32 -8.03
C VAL A 23 3.81 -5.63 -7.59
N LYS A 24 4.42 -5.61 -6.40
CA LYS A 24 5.18 -6.75 -5.87
C LYS A 24 5.10 -6.74 -4.35
N ILE A 25 4.90 -7.91 -3.77
CA ILE A 25 5.02 -8.19 -2.34
C ILE A 25 6.02 -9.33 -2.21
N GLY A 26 7.10 -9.14 -1.45
CA GLY A 26 8.13 -10.15 -1.34
C GLY A 26 9.17 -9.79 -0.30
N VAL A 27 10.40 -10.28 -0.49
CA VAL A 27 11.55 -9.97 0.35
C VAL A 27 12.53 -9.10 -0.44
N ALA A 28 13.03 -8.05 0.20
CA ALA A 28 14.15 -7.23 -0.29
C ALA A 28 15.14 -7.04 0.87
N ASP A 29 16.43 -7.20 0.63
CA ASP A 29 17.48 -7.03 1.66
C ASP A 29 17.19 -7.85 2.95
N GLY A 30 16.68 -9.07 2.80
CA GLY A 30 16.38 -9.97 3.92
C GLY A 30 15.09 -9.69 4.71
N ALA A 31 14.35 -8.61 4.40
CA ALA A 31 13.12 -8.25 5.08
C ALA A 31 11.90 -8.18 4.13
N PRO A 32 10.66 -8.36 4.63
CA PRO A 32 9.46 -8.12 3.85
C PRO A 32 9.42 -6.71 3.23
N ALA A 33 8.92 -6.62 2.01
CA ALA A 33 8.74 -5.37 1.27
C ALA A 33 7.55 -5.45 0.32
N ILE A 34 7.00 -4.28 0.04
CA ILE A 34 5.94 -4.08 -0.94
C ILE A 34 6.31 -2.93 -1.87
N GLN A 35 6.19 -3.15 -3.17
CA GLN A 35 6.32 -2.13 -4.19
C GLN A 35 4.95 -1.77 -4.72
N VAL A 36 4.65 -0.46 -4.74
CA VAL A 36 3.36 0.07 -5.18
C VAL A 36 3.54 1.15 -6.24
N TRP A 37 2.53 1.29 -7.09
CA TRP A 37 2.28 2.49 -7.89
C TRP A 37 1.27 3.36 -7.16
N ILE A 38 1.60 4.62 -6.91
CA ILE A 38 0.70 5.62 -6.34
C ILE A 38 0.35 6.61 -7.46
N ARG A 39 -0.93 6.72 -7.79
CA ARG A 39 -1.42 7.50 -8.92
C ARG A 39 -2.53 8.44 -8.51
N THR A 40 -2.36 9.72 -8.84
CA THR A 40 -3.39 10.75 -8.77
C THR A 40 -3.73 11.19 -10.20
N ALA A 41 -4.61 12.18 -10.35
CA ALA A 41 -4.89 12.79 -11.65
C ALA A 41 -3.66 13.51 -12.25
N GLU A 42 -2.72 13.96 -11.41
CA GLU A 42 -1.61 14.83 -11.78
C GLU A 42 -0.26 14.11 -11.81
N GLN A 43 -0.12 13.04 -11.03
CA GLN A 43 1.17 12.36 -10.84
C GLN A 43 1.03 10.85 -10.72
N GLU A 44 2.06 10.16 -11.18
CA GLU A 44 2.23 8.72 -11.05
C GLU A 44 3.66 8.45 -10.55
N ARG A 45 3.79 7.70 -9.46
CA ARG A 45 5.10 7.29 -8.92
C ARG A 45 5.11 5.86 -8.41
N LYS A 46 6.24 5.18 -8.62
CA LYS A 46 6.49 3.83 -8.12
C LYS A 46 7.43 3.89 -6.94
N GLN A 47 7.08 3.26 -5.83
CA GLN A 47 7.90 3.28 -4.62
C GLN A 47 7.79 1.96 -3.86
N ALA A 48 8.88 1.58 -3.18
CA ALA A 48 8.90 0.44 -2.28
C ALA A 48 8.79 0.89 -0.83
N PHE A 49 8.11 0.08 -0.02
CA PHE A 49 7.87 0.30 1.39
C PHE A 49 8.15 -0.98 2.19
N ARG A 50 8.47 -0.77 3.46
CA ARG A 50 8.64 -1.76 4.50
C ARG A 50 7.46 -1.69 5.47
N GLU A 51 7.31 -2.75 6.24
CA GLU A 51 6.34 -2.79 7.33
C GLU A 51 6.58 -1.62 8.30
N GLY A 52 5.48 -1.03 8.79
CA GLY A 52 5.48 0.15 9.66
C GLY A 52 5.71 1.48 8.94
N GLN A 53 6.16 1.49 7.68
CA GLN A 53 6.33 2.74 6.93
C GLN A 53 4.98 3.31 6.49
N SER A 54 4.95 4.62 6.29
CA SER A 54 3.78 5.33 5.78
C SER A 54 4.12 6.26 4.62
N VAL A 55 3.09 6.65 3.88
CA VAL A 55 3.18 7.61 2.79
C VAL A 55 1.95 8.51 2.80
N ALA A 56 2.17 9.81 2.61
CA ALA A 56 1.10 10.75 2.35
C ALA A 56 0.53 10.51 0.94
N LEU A 57 -0.78 10.37 0.84
CA LEU A 57 -1.56 10.34 -0.38
C LEU A 57 -2.15 11.75 -0.59
N PRO A 58 -1.65 12.52 -1.56
CA PRO A 58 -2.06 13.92 -1.73
C PRO A 58 -3.57 14.07 -1.90
N GLY A 59 -4.16 14.97 -1.10
CA GLY A 59 -5.61 15.23 -1.09
C GLY A 59 -6.47 14.11 -0.48
N ALA A 60 -5.90 12.96 -0.12
CA ALA A 60 -6.66 11.80 0.36
C ALA A 60 -6.39 11.49 1.84
N GLY A 61 -5.14 11.35 2.25
CA GLY A 61 -4.82 10.92 3.62
C GLY A 61 -3.42 10.36 3.79
N THR A 62 -3.24 9.55 4.81
CA THR A 62 -2.00 8.80 5.04
C THR A 62 -2.27 7.30 4.89
N LEU A 63 -1.40 6.62 4.15
CA LEU A 63 -1.42 5.18 4.00
C LEU A 63 -0.21 4.57 4.73
N ARG A 64 -0.46 3.67 5.67
CA ARG A 64 0.56 2.89 6.40
C ARG A 64 0.55 1.44 5.93
N PHE A 65 1.73 0.85 5.81
CA PHE A 65 1.93 -0.56 5.46
C PHE A 65 2.07 -1.35 6.76
N ASP A 66 0.95 -1.82 7.29
CA ASP A 66 0.85 -2.32 8.66
C ASP A 66 1.44 -3.73 8.82
N SER A 67 1.18 -4.61 7.86
CA SER A 67 1.85 -5.92 7.78
C SER A 67 2.13 -6.31 6.34
N ILE A 68 3.26 -6.98 6.12
CA ILE A 68 3.65 -7.47 4.79
C ILE A 68 4.01 -8.95 4.89
N SER A 69 3.21 -9.79 4.24
CA SER A 69 3.40 -11.24 4.19
C SER A 69 3.84 -11.69 2.79
N PRO A 70 5.14 -11.98 2.58
CA PRO A 70 5.61 -12.59 1.34
C PRO A 70 4.92 -13.93 1.05
N ALA A 71 4.93 -14.37 -0.21
CA ALA A 71 4.41 -15.68 -0.56
C ALA A 71 5.21 -16.80 0.13
N GLY A 72 4.51 -17.82 0.62
CA GLY A 72 5.09 -19.02 1.23
C GLY A 72 4.66 -20.29 0.49
N ALA A 73 4.96 -21.45 1.09
CA ALA A 73 4.53 -22.74 0.54
C ALA A 73 2.99 -22.83 0.55
N GLY A 74 2.36 -22.64 -0.62
CA GLY A 74 0.91 -22.71 -0.80
C GLY A 74 0.14 -21.43 -0.41
N THR A 75 0.82 -20.37 0.02
CA THR A 75 0.18 -19.10 0.41
C THR A 75 0.61 -17.95 -0.51
N ALA A 76 -0.38 -17.26 -1.08
CA ALA A 76 -0.12 -16.08 -1.91
C ALA A 76 0.36 -14.90 -1.05
N ALA A 77 1.21 -14.05 -1.64
CA ALA A 77 1.68 -12.84 -0.97
C ALA A 77 0.52 -11.86 -0.70
N SER A 78 0.53 -11.25 0.48
CA SER A 78 -0.49 -10.28 0.90
C SER A 78 0.09 -9.21 1.82
N ALA A 79 -0.63 -8.11 1.98
CA ALA A 79 -0.28 -7.04 2.91
C ALA A 79 -1.55 -6.43 3.51
N VAL A 80 -1.45 -5.88 4.71
CA VAL A 80 -2.49 -5.06 5.33
C VAL A 80 -2.06 -3.61 5.27
N LEU A 81 -2.93 -2.78 4.71
CA LEU A 81 -2.75 -1.34 4.62
C LEU A 81 -3.70 -0.66 5.61
N ALA A 82 -3.21 0.27 6.41
CA ALA A 82 -4.03 1.14 7.24
C ALA A 82 -4.12 2.51 6.57
N TYR A 83 -5.32 2.96 6.26
CA TYR A 83 -5.59 4.25 5.64
C TYR A 83 -6.31 5.16 6.62
N ASP A 84 -5.72 6.32 6.91
CA ASP A 84 -6.40 7.38 7.64
C ASP A 84 -6.68 8.54 6.68
N ALA A 85 -7.97 8.75 6.38
CA ALA A 85 -8.43 9.79 5.47
C ALA A 85 -8.30 11.19 6.11
N VAL A 86 -7.89 12.18 5.32
CA VAL A 86 -8.07 13.58 5.73
C VAL A 86 -9.56 13.87 5.77
N VAL A 87 -10.08 14.27 6.93
CA VAL A 87 -11.46 14.73 7.02
C VAL A 87 -11.50 16.12 6.41
N SER A 88 -12.12 16.27 5.24
CA SER A 88 -12.51 17.58 4.75
C SER A 88 -13.56 18.14 5.71
N ALA A 89 -13.18 19.21 6.43
CA ALA A 89 -14.08 19.97 7.30
C ALA A 89 -15.09 20.78 6.48
#